data_AF-A0AAX3M6U3-F1
#
_entry.id   AF-A0AAX3M6U3-F1
#
_cell.length_a   1.000
_cell.length_b   1.000
_cell.length_c   1.000
_cell.angle_alpha   90.00
_cell.angle_beta   90.00
_cell.angle_gamma   90.00
#
_symmetry.space_group_name_H-M   'P 1'
#
loop_
_entity.id
_entity.type
_entity.pdbx_description
1 polymer ?
#
loop_
_entity_poly.entity_id
_entity_poly.type
_entity_poly.pdbx_seq_one_letter_code
_entity_poly.pdbx_strand_id
1 'polypeptide(L)'
;MAYRPNITELQKAGINEKDGLYEFVLTLADGTQCRVFYNRFPEWKMTNINRLLTTPCPVCRKDFICKCMDAFAGEINQQIQDRQLIDKALS
;
A
#
# COMPACT_ATOMS: atom_id res chain seq x y z
N MET A 1 -14.49 -15.92 -6.24
CA MET A 1 -14.00 -14.64 -6.81
C MET A 1 -12.74 -14.27 -6.05
N ALA A 2 -11.59 -14.18 -6.72
CA ALA A 2 -10.38 -13.68 -6.10
C ALA A 2 -10.53 -12.16 -5.92
N TYR A 3 -10.30 -11.68 -4.70
CA TYR A 3 -10.22 -10.24 -4.44
C TYR A 3 -9.11 -9.65 -5.33
N ARG A 4 -9.40 -8.58 -6.06
CA ARG A 4 -8.42 -7.91 -6.92
C ARG A 4 -8.28 -6.46 -6.44
N PRO A 5 -7.23 -6.12 -5.68
CA PRO A 5 -7.04 -4.75 -5.25
C PRO A 5 -6.80 -3.87 -6.48
N ASN A 6 -7.47 -2.73 -6.57
CA ASN A 6 -7.20 -1.72 -7.60
C ASN A 6 -6.91 -0.40 -6.91
N ILE A 7 -5.73 0.17 -7.14
CA ILE A 7 -5.30 1.41 -6.51
C ILE A 7 -5.96 2.57 -7.27
N THR A 8 -6.76 3.35 -6.55
CA THR A 8 -7.38 4.57 -7.07
C THR A 8 -6.53 5.79 -6.80
N GLU A 9 -5.94 5.86 -5.61
CA GLU A 9 -5.14 7.00 -5.19
C GLU A 9 -3.95 6.55 -4.34
N LEU A 10 -2.83 7.25 -4.47
CA LEU A 10 -1.63 7.03 -3.65
C LEU A 10 -1.12 8.39 -3.18
N GLN A 11 -1.02 8.54 -1.86
CA GLN A 11 -0.58 9.76 -1.21
C GLN A 11 0.65 9.48 -0.36
N LYS A 12 1.62 10.40 -0.38
CA LYS A 12 2.76 10.35 0.53
C LYS A 12 2.29 10.73 1.94
N ALA A 13 2.48 9.83 2.90
CA ALA A 13 2.11 10.07 4.29
C ALA A 13 3.31 10.53 5.13
N GLY A 14 4.50 10.02 4.83
CA GLY A 14 5.69 10.30 5.63
C GLY A 14 6.97 9.91 4.91
N ILE A 15 8.07 10.51 5.36
CA ILE A 15 9.42 10.15 4.95
C ILE A 15 10.29 10.16 6.20
N ASN A 16 11.09 9.11 6.35
CA ASN A 16 12.16 9.06 7.32
C ASN A 16 13.49 9.07 6.54
N GLU A 17 14.09 10.25 6.45
CA GLU A 17 15.33 10.48 5.70
C GLU A 17 16.54 9.78 6.33
N LYS A 18 16.52 9.52 7.64
CA LYS A 18 17.62 8.81 8.34
C LYS A 18 17.76 7.36 7.90
N ASP A 19 16.63 6.69 7.69
CA ASP A 19 16.59 5.26 7.31
C ASP A 19 16.27 5.06 5.81
N GLY A 20 15.95 6.13 5.08
CA GLY A 20 15.51 6.04 3.68
C GLY A 20 14.14 5.38 3.51
N LEU A 21 13.32 5.38 4.58
CA LEU A 21 11.98 4.80 4.59
C LEU A 21 10.95 5.83 4.16
N TYR A 22 10.06 5.42 3.27
CA TYR A 22 8.96 6.21 2.75
C TYR A 22 7.65 5.53 3.12
N GLU A 23 6.72 6.32 3.65
CA GLU A 23 5.38 5.88 3.96
C GLU A 23 4.41 6.46 2.95
N PHE A 24 3.65 5.58 2.30
CA PHE A 24 2.55 5.98 1.43
C PHE A 24 1.25 5.41 1.95
N VAL A 25 0.18 6.19 1.85
CA VAL A 25 -1.19 5.73 2.07
C VAL A 25 -1.82 5.56 0.70
N LEU A 26 -2.24 4.34 0.42
CA LEU A 26 -2.97 4.00 -0.79
C LEU A 26 -4.45 3.81 -0.47
N THR A 27 -5.27 4.29 -1.38
CA THR A 27 -6.72 4.10 -1.39
C THR A 27 -7.06 3.13 -2.50
N LEU A 28 -7.82 2.09 -2.17
CA LEU A 28 -8.31 1.09 -3.11
C LEU A 28 -9.71 1.48 -3.61
N ALA A 29 -10.11 0.94 -4.77
CA ALA A 29 -11.43 1.15 -5.36
C ALA A 29 -12.60 0.76 -4.44
N ASP A 30 -12.38 -0.21 -3.54
CA ASP A 30 -13.37 -0.63 -2.55
C ASP A 30 -13.49 0.36 -1.35
N GLY A 31 -12.77 1.49 -1.37
CA GLY A 31 -12.67 2.43 -0.26
C GLY A 31 -11.74 1.98 0.87
N THR A 32 -11.13 0.79 0.75
CA THR A 32 -10.14 0.32 1.72
C THR A 32 -8.86 1.13 1.60
N GLN A 33 -8.35 1.63 2.73
CA GLN A 33 -7.07 2.31 2.79
C GLN A 33 -6.00 1.38 3.35
N CYS A 34 -4.81 1.41 2.76
CA CYS A 34 -3.64 0.69 3.26
C CYS A 34 -2.46 1.65 3.35
N ARG A 35 -1.58 1.40 4.32
CA ARG A 35 -0.30 2.06 4.42
C ARG A 35 0.78 1.09 3.94
N VAL A 36 1.59 1.55 3.01
CA VAL A 36 2.73 0.80 2.47
C VAL A 36 4.01 1.51 2.84
N PHE A 37 4.99 0.72 3.24
CA PHE A 37 6.32 1.15 3.59
C PHE A 37 7.25 0.76 2.46
N TYR A 38 7.99 1.73 1.95
CA TYR A 38 9.00 1.55 0.92
C TYR A 38 10.35 1.94 1.47
N ASN A 39 11.38 1.21 1.08
CA ASN A 39 12.76 1.64 1.27
C ASN A 39 13.31 2.14 -0.07
N ARG A 40 14.01 3.27 -0.05
CA ARG A 40 14.66 3.85 -1.24
C ARG A 40 16.07 3.30 -1.47
N PHE A 41 16.71 2.72 -0.45
CA PHE A 41 18.06 2.17 -0.55
C PHE A 41 18.06 0.64 -0.43
N PRO A 42 18.69 -0.12 -1.35
CA PRO A 42 19.38 0.29 -2.59
C PRO A 42 18.47 0.57 -3.80
N GLU A 43 17.22 0.09 -3.80
CA GLU A 43 16.20 0.34 -4.82
C GLU A 43 14.83 0.43 -4.15
N TRP A 44 13.82 1.02 -4.83
CA TRP A 44 12.45 1.10 -4.33
C TRP A 44 11.88 -0.29 -4.03
N LYS A 45 11.94 -0.67 -2.75
CA LYS A 45 11.48 -1.98 -2.28
C LYS A 45 10.40 -1.80 -1.23
N MET A 46 9.24 -2.39 -1.50
CA MET A 46 8.16 -2.48 -0.54
C MET A 46 8.59 -3.39 0.63
N THR A 47 8.63 -2.85 1.84
CA THR A 47 9.03 -3.58 3.06
C THR A 47 7.84 -4.13 3.82
N ASN A 48 6.73 -3.39 3.84
CA ASN A 48 5.54 -3.81 4.59
C ASN A 48 4.26 -3.18 4.02
N ILE A 49 3.14 -3.87 4.22
CA ILE A 49 1.78 -3.35 3.98
C ILE A 49 0.91 -3.59 5.19
N ASN A 50 0.28 -2.51 5.65
CA ASN A 50 -0.69 -2.58 6.73
C ASN A 50 -2.00 -1.93 6.28
N ARG A 51 -3.09 -2.69 6.40
CA ARG A 51 -4.42 -2.15 6.20
C ARG A 51 -4.75 -1.17 7.32
N LEU A 52 -5.33 -0.02 6.97
CA LEU A 52 -5.87 0.91 7.97
C LEU A 52 -7.20 0.35 8.47
N LEU A 53 -7.43 0.41 9.79
CA LEU A 53 -8.65 -0.07 10.45
C LEU A 53 -9.82 0.92 10.28
N THR A 54 -9.98 1.51 9.10
CA THR A 54 -11.06 2.46 8.77
C THR A 54 -12.29 1.78 8.18
N THR A 55 -12.11 0.58 7.63
CA THR A 55 -13.14 -0.25 7.00
C THR A 55 -12.98 -1.70 7.48
N PRO A 56 -13.96 -2.60 7.30
CA PRO A 56 -13.75 -4.04 7.48
C PRO A 56 -12.90 -4.61 6.33
N CYS A 57 -12.15 -5.68 6.58
CA CYS A 57 -11.27 -6.25 5.54
C CYS A 57 -12.09 -6.79 4.37
N PRO A 58 -11.82 -6.43 3.11
CA PRO A 58 -12.60 -6.90 1.97
C PRO A 58 -12.45 -8.41 1.71
N VAL A 59 -11.37 -9.02 2.22
CA VAL A 59 -11.07 -10.45 2.05
C VAL A 59 -11.76 -11.30 3.12
N CYS A 60 -11.56 -10.95 4.40
CA CYS A 60 -12.04 -11.77 5.53
C CYS A 60 -13.23 -11.17 6.28
N ARG A 61 -13.64 -9.93 5.95
CA ARG A 61 -14.74 -9.16 6.58
C ARG A 61 -14.61 -8.97 8.08
N LYS A 62 -13.39 -9.14 8.60
CA LYS A 62 -13.10 -8.91 10.01
C LYS A 62 -12.76 -7.44 10.24
N ASP A 63 -13.21 -6.94 11.37
CA ASP A 63 -13.01 -5.55 11.78
C ASP A 63 -11.66 -5.32 12.50
N PHE A 64 -10.92 -6.39 12.77
CA PHE A 64 -9.63 -6.35 13.46
C PHE A 64 -8.42 -6.48 12.52
N ILE A 65 -7.22 -6.30 13.07
CA ILE A 65 -5.93 -6.42 12.34
C ILE A 65 -5.81 -7.81 11.71
N CYS A 66 -5.73 -7.84 10.39
CA CYS A 66 -5.56 -9.07 9.62
C CYS A 66 -4.40 -8.94 8.63
N LYS A 67 -3.76 -10.07 8.30
CA LYS A 67 -2.66 -10.13 7.31
C LYS A 67 -3.13 -10.48 5.90
N CYS A 68 -4.44 -10.39 5.62
CA CYS A 68 -4.97 -10.78 4.31
C CYS A 68 -4.37 -9.98 3.15
N MET A 69 -4.02 -8.71 3.37
CA MET A 69 -3.42 -7.85 2.35
C MET A 69 -1.96 -8.21 2.02
N ASP A 70 -1.29 -8.98 2.86
CA ASP A 70 0.09 -9.43 2.62
C ASP A 70 0.17 -10.31 1.37
N ALA A 71 -0.83 -11.18 1.17
CA ALA A 71 -0.97 -12.01 -0.03
C ALA A 71 -1.13 -11.19 -1.33
N PHE A 72 -1.63 -9.96 -1.22
CA PHE A 72 -1.85 -9.06 -2.34
C PHE A 72 -0.75 -8.00 -2.48
N ALA A 73 0.26 -8.00 -1.60
CA ALA A 73 1.36 -7.04 -1.64
C ALA A 73 2.08 -7.05 -2.98
N GLY A 74 2.25 -8.24 -3.60
CA GLY A 74 2.85 -8.39 -4.92
C GLY A 74 2.04 -7.69 -6.02
N GLU A 75 0.72 -7.90 -6.08
CA GLU A 75 -0.15 -7.26 -7.06
C GLU A 75 -0.23 -5.73 -6.87
N ILE A 76 -0.25 -5.28 -5.61
CA ILE A 76 -0.25 -3.86 -5.26
C ILE A 76 1.08 -3.22 -5.67
N ASN A 77 2.21 -3.84 -5.34
CA ASN A 77 3.54 -3.36 -5.73
C ASN A 77 3.67 -3.30 -7.26
N GLN A 78 3.18 -4.31 -7.97
CA GLN A 78 3.20 -4.32 -9.43
C GLN A 78 2.39 -3.17 -10.02
N GLN A 79 1.18 -2.90 -9.50
CA GLN A 79 0.38 -1.75 -9.95
C GLN A 79 1.05 -0.40 -9.66
N ILE A 80 1.73 -0.28 -8.52
CA ILE A 80 2.47 0.94 -8.16
C ILE A 80 3.62 1.18 -9.13
N GLN A 81 4.38 0.14 -9.45
CA GLN A 81 5.50 0.21 -10.39
C GLN A 81 5.03 0.47 -11.83
N ASP A 82 4.03 -0.28 -12.30
CA ASP A 82 3.47 -0.18 -13.65
C ASP A 82 2.89 1.21 -13.93
N ARG A 83 2.14 1.76 -12.97
CA ARG A 83 1.54 3.09 -13.09
C ARG A 83 2.42 4.24 -12.59
N GLN A 84 3.66 3.93 -12.17
CA GLN A 84 4.62 4.88 -11.60
C GLN A 84 4.01 5.79 -10.51
N LEU A 85 3.17 5.21 -9.63
CA LEU A 85 2.40 5.98 -8.65
C LEU A 85 3.28 6.65 -7.61
N ILE A 86 4.41 6.04 -7.25
CA ILE A 86 5.39 6.64 -6.33
C ILE A 86 5.92 7.96 -6.89
N ASP A 87 6.23 8.01 -8.18
CA ASP A 87 6.73 9.23 -8.83
C ASP A 87 5.67 10.34 -8.81
N LYS A 88 4.42 10.00 -9.15
CA LYS A 88 3.28 10.92 -9.06
C LYS A 88 3.02 11.46 -7.65
N ALA A 89 3.26 10.64 -6.62
CA ALA A 89 3.06 11.05 -5.23
C ALA A 89 4.25 11.82 -4.64
N LEU A 90 5.38 11.82 -5.33
CA LEU A 90 6.57 12.61 -4.98
C LEU A 90 6.67 13.92 -5.79
N SER A 91 5.91 14.03 -6.89
CA SER A 91 5.82 15.21 -7.77
C SER A 91 5.00 16.35 -7.17
#